data_AF-A0A4S9WG03-F1
#
_entry.id   AF-A0A4S9WG03-F1
#
_cell.length_a   1.000
_cell.length_b   1.000
_cell.length_c   1.000
_cell.angle_alpha   90.00
_cell.angle_beta   90.00
_cell.angle_gamma   90.00
#
_symmetry.space_group_name_H-M   'P 1'
#
loop_
_entity.id
_entity.type
_entity.pdbx_description
1 polymer ?
#
loop_
_entity_poly.entity_id
_entity_poly.type
_entity_poly.pdbx_seq_one_letter_code
_entity_poly.pdbx_strand_id
1 'polypeptide(L)'
;MSTSITTKEVKDHASPDNGLYVIIDNAVYSMAEFADEHPGGAKILKRVGGKVLMRRGGGLDASKQFWKYHNEDVLKKYQKRLKIGELKEEAKL
;
A
#
# COMPACT_ATOMS: atom_id res chain seq x y z
N MET A 1 9.50 13.59 7.49
CA MET A 1 9.72 12.48 8.46
C MET A 1 9.46 11.19 7.70
N SER A 2 10.50 10.44 7.33
CA SER A 2 10.32 9.15 6.64
C SER A 2 10.18 8.05 7.69
N THR A 3 8.93 7.66 7.98
CA THR A 3 8.63 6.58 8.92
C THR A 3 8.98 5.24 8.29
N SER A 4 9.73 4.39 8.99
CA SER A 4 10.05 3.04 8.52
C SER A 4 8.99 2.06 9.01
N ILE A 5 8.22 1.48 8.10
CA ILE A 5 7.11 0.57 8.40
C ILE A 5 7.53 -0.85 8.09
N THR A 6 7.25 -1.80 8.98
CA THR A 6 7.64 -3.20 8.76
C THR A 6 6.59 -3.96 7.97
N THR A 7 6.99 -5.08 7.35
CA THR A 7 6.05 -5.99 6.67
C THR A 7 4.97 -6.52 7.61
N LYS A 8 5.31 -6.72 8.89
CA LYS A 8 4.36 -7.15 9.92
C LYS A 8 3.29 -6.10 10.17
N GLU A 9 3.69 -4.84 10.28
CA GLU A 9 2.76 -3.73 10.46
C GLU A 9 1.82 -3.57 9.26
N VAL A 10 2.36 -3.61 8.03
CA VAL A 10 1.51 -3.61 6.82
C VAL A 10 0.52 -4.77 6.80
N LYS A 11 0.90 -5.94 7.34
CA LYS A 11 0.03 -7.12 7.40
C LYS A 11 -1.08 -6.99 8.44
N ASP A 12 -0.82 -6.36 9.58
CA ASP A 12 -1.85 -6.00 10.57
C ASP A 12 -2.84 -4.96 10.00
N HIS A 13 -2.31 -4.06 9.15
CA HIS A 13 -3.04 -3.03 8.42
C HIS A 13 -3.53 -3.49 7.03
N ALA A 14 -4.09 -4.70 6.95
CA ALA A 14 -4.59 -5.29 5.69
C ALA A 14 -6.08 -5.02 5.41
N SER A 15 -6.79 -4.35 6.32
CA SER A 15 -8.23 -4.10 6.22
C SER A 15 -8.55 -2.64 6.56
N PRO A 16 -9.56 -2.03 5.93
CA PRO A 16 -9.92 -0.64 6.23
C PRO A 16 -10.35 -0.42 7.68
N ASP A 17 -10.94 -1.41 8.34
CA ASP A 17 -11.28 -1.36 9.78
C ASP A 17 -10.04 -1.19 10.68
N ASN A 18 -8.90 -1.78 10.29
CA ASN A 18 -7.65 -1.66 11.02
C ASN A 18 -6.72 -0.58 10.45
N GLY A 19 -7.11 0.10 9.36
CA GLY A 19 -6.23 0.91 8.54
C GLY A 19 -5.66 0.10 7.38
N LEU A 20 -5.83 0.59 6.15
CA LEU A 20 -5.47 -0.13 4.93
C LEU A 20 -4.13 0.37 4.39
N TYR A 21 -3.07 -0.42 4.49
CA TYR A 21 -1.75 -0.05 3.99
C TYR A 21 -1.43 -0.74 2.66
N VAL A 22 -0.82 0.01 1.75
CA VAL A 22 -0.37 -0.50 0.45
C VAL A 22 1.07 -0.09 0.19
N ILE A 23 1.80 -0.98 -0.46
CA ILE A 23 3.21 -0.73 -0.81
C ILE A 23 3.29 -0.53 -2.31
N ILE A 24 3.89 0.60 -2.71
CA ILE A 24 4.18 0.94 -4.10
C ILE A 24 5.64 1.36 -4.16
N ASP A 25 6.47 0.60 -4.88
CA ASP A 25 7.90 0.84 -5.09
C ASP A 25 8.64 1.11 -3.77
N ASN A 26 8.49 0.20 -2.80
CA ASN A 26 9.04 0.29 -1.44
C ASN A 26 8.54 1.46 -0.57
N ALA A 27 7.63 2.30 -1.06
CA ALA A 27 6.95 3.30 -0.24
C ALA A 27 5.61 2.74 0.29
N VAL A 28 5.28 3.09 1.54
CA VAL A 28 4.04 2.65 2.19
C VAL A 28 3.05 3.80 2.26
N TYR A 29 1.83 3.52 1.83
CA TYR A 29 0.74 4.48 1.72
C TYR A 29 -0.45 4.03 2.56
N SER A 30 -1.04 4.96 3.33
CA SER A 30 -2.29 4.74 4.02
C SER A 30 -3.45 5.03 3.07
N MET A 31 -4.27 4.01 2.83
CA MET A 31 -5.47 4.07 2.02
C MET A 31 -6.73 3.99 2.88
N ALA A 32 -6.60 4.03 4.21
CA ALA A 32 -7.74 3.94 5.13
C ALA A 32 -8.74 5.08 4.88
N GLU A 33 -8.24 6.32 4.84
CA GLU A 33 -9.03 7.52 4.60
C GLU A 33 -9.37 7.69 3.11
N PHE A 34 -8.52 7.18 2.22
CA PHE A 34 -8.71 7.29 0.78
C PHE A 34 -9.59 6.18 0.18
N ALA A 35 -9.94 5.14 0.95
CA ALA A 35 -10.72 4.01 0.44
C ALA A 35 -12.06 4.46 -0.16
N ASP A 36 -12.76 5.36 0.53
CA ASP A 36 -14.05 5.91 0.09
C ASP A 36 -13.91 7.03 -0.95
N GLU A 37 -12.79 7.76 -0.96
CA GLU A 37 -12.48 8.78 -1.98
C GLU A 37 -11.92 8.19 -3.28
N HIS A 38 -11.55 6.91 -3.31
CA HIS A 38 -10.90 6.30 -4.46
C HIS A 38 -11.87 6.20 -5.66
N PRO A 39 -11.55 6.80 -6.82
CA PRO A 39 -12.43 6.78 -8.00
C PRO A 39 -12.70 5.37 -8.55
N GLY A 40 -11.78 4.43 -8.34
CA GLY A 40 -11.95 3.00 -8.68
C GLY A 40 -12.77 2.21 -7.66
N GLY A 41 -13.27 2.87 -6.60
CA GLY A 41 -14.09 2.32 -5.53
C GLY A 41 -13.32 1.63 -4.40
N ALA A 42 -13.84 1.70 -3.19
CA ALA A 42 -13.28 1.06 -1.99
C ALA A 42 -13.16 -0.48 -2.12
N LYS A 43 -14.01 -1.11 -2.94
CA LYS A 43 -14.00 -2.57 -3.15
C LYS A 43 -12.68 -3.08 -3.72
N ILE A 44 -12.07 -2.35 -4.67
CA ILE A 44 -10.79 -2.78 -5.25
C ILE A 44 -9.68 -2.63 -4.22
N LEU A 45 -9.74 -1.59 -3.39
CA LEU A 45 -8.79 -1.33 -2.31
C LEU A 45 -8.90 -2.36 -1.19
N LYS A 46 -10.11 -2.73 -0.76
CA LYS A 46 -10.33 -3.86 0.17
C LYS A 46 -9.76 -5.16 -0.38
N ARG A 47 -9.96 -5.41 -1.67
CA ARG A 47 -9.43 -6.60 -2.35
C ARG A 47 -7.93 -6.53 -2.58
N VAL A 48 -7.35 -5.35 -2.79
CA VAL A 48 -5.90 -5.19 -2.97
C VAL A 48 -5.24 -5.17 -1.62
N GLY A 49 -5.57 -4.26 -0.70
CA GLY A 49 -5.06 -4.21 0.69
C GLY A 49 -5.09 -5.55 1.42
N GLY A 50 -6.23 -6.25 1.43
CA GLY A 50 -6.34 -7.56 2.08
C GLY A 50 -5.63 -8.69 1.32
N LYS A 51 -5.21 -8.44 0.09
CA LYS A 51 -4.56 -9.40 -0.81
C LYS A 51 -3.23 -8.85 -1.32
N VAL A 52 -2.69 -7.78 -0.72
CA VAL A 52 -1.41 -7.19 -1.09
C VAL A 52 -0.44 -8.30 -0.83
N LEU A 53 0.20 -8.68 -1.92
CA LEU A 53 0.24 -10.07 -2.31
C LEU A 53 1.17 -10.81 -1.36
N MET A 54 0.70 -11.92 -0.77
CA MET A 54 1.59 -13.05 -0.59
C MET A 54 2.08 -13.45 -1.98
N ARG A 55 3.04 -12.70 -2.56
CA ARG A 55 3.89 -13.29 -3.57
C ARG A 55 4.54 -14.48 -2.90
N ARG A 56 4.68 -15.55 -3.67
CA ARG A 56 5.29 -16.83 -3.32
C ARG A 56 6.79 -16.73 -2.97
N GLY A 57 7.25 -15.55 -2.56
CA GLY A 57 8.60 -15.16 -2.14
C GLY A 57 8.63 -14.09 -1.03
N GLY A 58 7.50 -13.66 -0.45
CA GLY A 58 7.49 -12.92 0.83
C GLY A 58 7.50 -11.39 0.78
N GLY A 59 6.80 -10.75 -0.15
CA GLY A 59 6.70 -9.28 -0.20
C GLY A 59 5.30 -8.77 -0.49
N LEU A 60 4.81 -7.87 0.37
CA LEU A 60 3.51 -7.21 0.33
C LEU A 60 3.50 -6.06 -0.70
N ASP A 61 3.67 -6.32 -1.99
CA ASP A 61 3.79 -5.27 -3.02
C ASP A 61 2.55 -5.16 -3.93
N ALA A 62 1.98 -3.96 -4.04
CA ALA A 62 0.83 -3.64 -4.91
C ALA A 62 1.23 -2.90 -6.19
N SER A 63 2.52 -2.60 -6.38
CA SER A 63 3.06 -1.79 -7.48
C SER A 63 2.57 -2.28 -8.83
N LYS A 64 2.69 -3.59 -9.11
CA LYS A 64 2.23 -4.18 -10.38
C LYS A 64 0.78 -3.86 -10.71
N GLN A 65 -0.10 -3.91 -9.71
CA GLN A 65 -1.53 -3.68 -9.93
C GLN A 65 -1.83 -2.20 -10.01
N PHE A 66 -1.12 -1.36 -9.25
CA PHE A 66 -1.19 0.09 -9.37
C PHE A 66 -0.79 0.56 -10.78
N TRP A 67 0.41 0.18 -11.24
CA TRP A 67 0.98 0.58 -12.55
C TRP A 67 0.16 0.11 -13.76
N LYS A 68 -0.62 -0.97 -13.60
CA LYS A 68 -1.50 -1.46 -14.65
C LYS A 68 -2.68 -0.51 -14.94
N TYR A 69 -3.13 0.23 -13.92
CA TYR A 69 -4.32 1.08 -14.01
C TYR A 69 -4.00 2.57 -13.78
N HIS A 70 -2.83 2.91 -13.28
CA HIS A 70 -2.41 4.26 -12.93
C HIS A 70 -0.98 4.53 -13.35
N ASN A 71 -0.70 5.81 -13.64
CA ASN A 71 0.64 6.30 -14.00
C ASN A 71 1.28 7.09 -12.86
N GLU A 72 2.54 7.48 -13.06
CA GLU A 72 3.36 8.18 -12.06
C GLU A 72 2.73 9.50 -11.63
N ASP A 73 2.05 10.21 -12.52
CA ASP A 73 1.40 11.49 -12.18
C ASP A 73 0.32 11.33 -11.12
N VAL A 74 -0.46 10.24 -11.18
CA VAL A 74 -1.47 9.93 -10.17
C VAL A 74 -0.77 9.65 -8.85
N LEU A 75 0.28 8.82 -8.86
CA LEU A 75 1.07 8.56 -7.66
C LEU A 75 1.66 9.86 -7.11
N LYS A 76 2.24 10.73 -7.94
CA LYS A 76 2.84 11.99 -7.49
C LYS A 76 1.84 12.97 -6.89
N LYS A 77 0.60 12.94 -7.36
CA LYS A 77 -0.50 13.75 -6.83
C LYS A 77 -0.96 13.28 -5.46
N TYR A 78 -1.10 11.97 -5.27
CA TYR A 78 -1.60 11.40 -4.01
C TYR A 78 -0.52 11.04 -3.00
N GLN A 79 0.71 10.77 -3.44
CA GLN A 79 1.83 10.35 -2.57
C GLN A 79 2.06 11.34 -1.45
N LYS A 80 1.95 12.65 -1.71
CA LYS A 80 2.24 13.67 -0.70
C LYS A 80 1.22 13.67 0.44
N ARG A 81 0.02 13.14 0.18
CA ARG A 81 -1.07 13.04 1.16
C ARG A 81 -1.13 11.65 1.79
N LEU A 82 -0.90 10.60 1.01
CA LEU A 82 -1.12 9.21 1.43
C LEU A 82 0.15 8.51 1.91
N LYS A 83 1.35 8.98 1.51
CA LYS A 83 2.62 8.35 1.92
C LYS A 83 2.80 8.56 3.42
N ILE A 84 2.80 7.47 4.16
CA ILE A 84 3.05 7.46 5.60
C ILE A 84 4.49 7.08 5.92
N GLY A 85 5.18 6.44 4.98
CA GLY A 85 6.52 5.93 5.21
C GLY A 85 7.10 5.11 4.07
N GLU A 86 8.13 4.36 4.39
CA GLU A 86 8.81 3.43 3.49
C GLU A 86 8.91 2.06 4.15
N LEU A 87 8.84 1.00 3.34
CA LEU A 87 8.88 -0.36 3.83
C LEU A 87 10.31 -0.63 4.30
N LYS A 88 10.44 -0.95 5.59
CA LYS A 88 11.64 -1.52 6.15
C LYS A 88 11.69 -2.98 5.73
N GLU A 89 12.44 -3.27 4.67
CA GLU A 89 12.83 -4.65 4.36
C GLU A 89 13.70 -5.15 5.51
N GLU A 90 13.15 -6.08 6.31
CA GLU A 90 14.01 -6.93 7.13
C GLU A 90 14.77 -7.82 6.16
N ALA A 91 16.06 -7.51 6.00
CA ALA A 91 17.00 -8.33 5.26
C ALA A 91 16.87 -9.76 5.78
N LYS A 92 16.34 -10.62 4.91
CA LYS A 92 16.23 -12.05 5.17
C LYS A 92 17.65 -12.61 5.19
N LEU A 93 18.23 -12.70 6.40
CA LEU A 93 19.50 -13.37 6.66
C LEU A 93 19.37 -14.88 6.39
#